data_AF-A0A938VQM0-F1
#
_entry.id   AF-A0A938VQM0-F1
#
_cell.length_a   1.000
_cell.length_b   1.000
_cell.length_c   1.000
_cell.angle_alpha   90.00
_cell.angle_beta   90.00
_cell.angle_gamma   90.00
#
_symmetry.space_group_name_H-M   'P 1'
#
loop_
_entity.id
_entity.type
_entity.pdbx_description
1 polymer ?
#
loop_
_entity_poly.entity_id
_entity_poly.type
_entity_poly.pdbx_seq_one_letter_code
_entity_poly.pdbx_strand_id
1 'polypeptide(L)'
;VVLARKGISTSYHLAVVVDDAFQGVTLVTRGADLFPATHVHRVLQAVLGLPVPQYHHHRLITGSDGKRLATRDGATALRALRGQGWTPADVRRHIGWNESAARA
;
A
#
# COMPACT_ATOMS: atom_id res chain seq x y z
N VAL A 1 17.50 3.47 -7.47
CA VAL A 1 16.34 4.25 -6.97
C VAL A 1 16.64 5.73 -7.14
N VAL A 2 15.66 6.53 -7.56
CA VAL A 2 15.83 7.98 -7.75
C VAL A 2 15.13 8.71 -6.62
N LEU A 3 15.83 9.59 -5.90
CA LEU A 3 15.28 10.32 -4.74
C LEU A 3 14.66 11.67 -5.11
N ALA A 4 15.17 12.32 -6.15
CA ALA A 4 14.62 13.53 -6.75
C ALA A 4 15.06 13.59 -8.23
N ARG A 5 14.32 14.32 -9.06
CA ARG A 5 14.69 14.61 -10.46
C ARG A 5 14.65 16.10 -10.70
N LYS A 6 15.36 16.58 -11.73
CA LYS A 6 15.25 17.98 -12.15
C LYS A 6 13.77 18.31 -12.45
N GLY A 7 13.22 19.31 -11.77
CA GLY A 7 11.80 19.71 -11.88
C GLY A 7 10.81 18.88 -11.05
N ILE A 8 11.25 17.84 -10.34
CA ILE A 8 10.42 17.06 -9.41
C ILE A 8 11.18 16.92 -8.10
N SER A 9 10.78 17.72 -7.11
CA SER A 9 11.51 17.92 -5.87
C SER A 9 11.58 16.68 -4.96
N THR A 10 10.72 15.68 -5.16
CA THR A 10 10.73 14.48 -4.32
C THR A 10 10.27 13.24 -5.06
N SER A 11 10.82 12.09 -4.68
CA SER A 11 10.35 10.77 -5.07
C SER A 11 9.39 10.23 -4.02
N TYR A 12 8.61 9.21 -4.40
CA TYR A 12 7.81 8.42 -3.46
C TYR A 12 8.61 7.97 -2.23
N HIS A 13 9.83 7.47 -2.43
CA HIS A 13 10.64 6.90 -1.35
C HIS A 13 11.08 7.94 -0.32
N LEU A 14 11.43 9.14 -0.78
CA LEU A 14 11.83 10.22 0.11
C LEU A 14 10.61 10.82 0.81
N ALA A 15 9.53 11.09 0.07
CA ALA A 15 8.29 11.66 0.61
C ALA A 15 7.71 10.79 1.73
N VAL A 16 7.47 9.49 1.46
CA VAL A 16 6.87 8.59 2.45
C VAL A 16 7.67 8.51 3.75
N VAL A 17 9.00 8.41 3.66
CA VAL A 17 9.84 8.28 4.85
C VAL A 17 9.78 9.54 5.73
N VAL A 18 9.78 10.71 5.10
CA VAL A 18 9.70 12.00 5.81
C VAL A 18 8.30 12.21 6.38
N ASP A 19 7.25 11.94 5.60
CA ASP A 19 5.86 12.14 6.01
C ASP A 19 5.47 11.18 7.14
N ASP A 20 5.82 9.89 7.04
CA ASP A 20 5.56 8.90 8.10
C ASP A 20 6.20 9.34 9.43
N ALA A 21 7.45 9.81 9.38
CA ALA A 21 8.15 10.29 10.57
C ALA A 21 7.53 11.57 11.14
N PHE A 22 7.17 12.53 10.27
CA PHE A 22 6.54 13.78 10.66
C PHE A 22 5.15 13.55 11.31
N GLN A 23 4.39 12.60 10.78
CA GLN A 23 3.07 12.25 11.28
C GLN A 23 3.08 11.26 12.46
N GLY A 24 4.25 10.77 12.86
CA GLY A 24 4.39 9.81 13.97
C GLY A 24 3.79 8.43 13.65
N VAL A 25 3.85 7.99 12.39
CA VAL A 25 3.37 6.67 11.99
C VAL A 25 4.23 5.59 12.66
N THR A 26 3.58 4.70 13.41
CA THR A 26 4.24 3.60 14.13
C THR A 26 4.09 2.23 13.45
N LEU A 27 3.07 2.07 12.60
CA LEU A 27 2.81 0.84 11.84
C LEU A 27 2.41 1.18 10.40
N VAL A 28 3.24 0.75 9.45
CA VAL A 28 2.97 0.86 8.02
C VAL A 28 2.39 -0.47 7.53
N THR A 29 1.08 -0.48 7.24
CA THR A 29 0.39 -1.62 6.63
C THR A 29 0.22 -1.40 5.12
N ARG A 30 0.79 -2.28 4.30
CA ARG A 30 0.75 -2.15 2.83
C ARG A 30 0.87 -3.49 2.12
N GLY A 31 0.66 -3.51 0.81
CA GLY A 31 0.75 -4.73 0.01
C GLY A 31 2.17 -5.32 -0.02
N ALA A 32 2.26 -6.65 -0.09
CA ALA A 32 3.54 -7.38 -0.16
C ALA A 32 4.38 -7.04 -1.39
N ASP A 33 3.78 -6.48 -2.44
CA ASP A 33 4.51 -5.96 -3.61
C ASP A 33 5.40 -4.75 -3.27
N LEU A 34 5.12 -4.04 -2.18
CA LEU A 34 5.97 -2.95 -1.67
C LEU A 34 7.07 -3.41 -0.71
N PHE A 35 7.17 -4.71 -0.43
CA PHE A 35 8.22 -5.24 0.45
C PHE A 35 9.64 -4.82 0.02
N PRO A 36 10.05 -4.92 -1.26
CA PRO A 36 11.40 -4.51 -1.68
C PRO A 36 11.69 -3.02 -1.46
N ALA A 37 10.67 -2.15 -1.51
CA ALA A 37 10.84 -0.72 -1.23
C ALA A 37 11.23 -0.45 0.23
N THR A 38 10.87 -1.36 1.15
CA THR A 38 11.23 -1.26 2.58
C THR A 38 12.73 -1.16 2.78
N HIS A 39 13.54 -1.88 2.00
CA HIS A 39 15.00 -1.82 2.12
C HIS A 39 15.52 -0.38 1.95
N VAL A 40 15.00 0.32 0.93
CA VAL A 40 15.37 1.71 0.65
C VAL A 40 14.85 2.63 1.76
N HIS A 41 13.62 2.41 2.22
CA HIS A 41 13.02 3.24 3.27
C HIS A 41 13.79 3.12 4.59
N ARG A 42 14.25 1.91 4.95
CA ARG A 42 15.09 1.65 6.11
C ARG A 42 16.44 2.37 6.02
N VAL A 43 17.09 2.36 4.85
CA VAL A 43 18.33 3.10 4.61
C VAL A 43 18.11 4.60 4.76
N LEU A 44 17.04 5.14 4.15
CA LEU A 44 16.71 6.56 4.26
C LEU A 44 16.44 6.98 5.71
N GLN A 45 15.65 6.20 6.45
CA GLN A 45 15.39 6.44 7.87
C GLN A 45 16.68 6.49 8.68
N ALA A 46 17.59 5.53 8.46
CA ALA A 46 18.87 5.48 9.16
C ALA A 46 19.75 6.71 8.85
N VAL A 47 19.87 7.09 7.58
CA VAL A 47 20.71 8.23 7.15
C VAL A 47 20.13 9.57 7.59
N LEU A 48 18.81 9.69 7.66
CA LEU A 48 18.12 10.92 8.06
C LEU A 48 17.85 10.99 9.58
N GLY A 49 18.21 9.96 10.35
CA GLY A 49 17.97 9.90 11.80
C GLY A 49 16.49 9.82 12.17
N LEU A 50 15.66 9.22 11.31
CA LEU A 50 14.21 9.15 11.50
C LEU A 50 13.78 7.86 12.23
N PRO A 51 12.65 7.89 12.97
CA PRO A 51 12.08 6.72 13.61
C PRO A 51 11.79 5.57 12.63
N VAL A 52 11.77 4.36 13.19
CA VAL A 52 11.52 3.13 12.43
C VAL A 52 10.12 2.62 12.77
N PRO A 53 9.15 2.65 11.85
CA PRO A 53 7.86 2.03 12.10
C PRO A 53 7.99 0.51 12.00
N GLN A 54 7.02 -0.18 12.58
CA GLN A 54 6.74 -1.57 12.24
C GLN A 54 6.18 -1.65 10.82
N TYR A 55 6.51 -2.72 10.10
CA TYR A 55 6.02 -2.95 8.75
C TYR A 55 5.18 -4.23 8.70
N HIS A 56 3.93 -4.11 8.29
CA HIS A 56 3.06 -5.24 7.99
C HIS A 56 2.76 -5.29 6.49
N HIS A 57 3.20 -6.37 5.84
CA HIS A 57 3.02 -6.58 4.41
C HIS A 57 1.93 -7.62 4.17
N HIS A 58 0.74 -7.16 3.81
CA HIS A 58 -0.40 -8.05 3.59
C HIS A 58 -0.37 -8.69 2.20
N ARG A 59 -1.01 -9.84 2.07
CA ARG A 59 -1.21 -10.51 0.78
C ARG A 59 -1.94 -9.62 -0.23
N LEU A 60 -1.62 -9.80 -1.50
CA LEU A 60 -2.29 -9.10 -2.58
C LEU A 60 -3.65 -9.73 -2.87
N ILE A 61 -4.60 -8.90 -3.27
CA ILE A 61 -5.93 -9.37 -3.70
C ILE A 61 -5.77 -9.95 -5.11
N THR A 62 -6.27 -11.17 -5.29
CA THR A 62 -6.20 -11.92 -6.54
C THR A 62 -7.60 -12.17 -7.10
N GLY A 63 -7.73 -12.21 -8.42
CA GLY A 63 -8.93 -12.64 -9.12
C GLY A 63 -9.15 -14.15 -9.01
N SER A 64 -10.24 -14.64 -9.61
CA SER A 64 -10.59 -16.06 -9.67
C SER A 64 -9.55 -16.90 -10.42
N ASP A 65 -8.76 -16.28 -11.29
CA ASP A 65 -7.64 -16.90 -12.02
C ASP A 65 -6.32 -16.90 -11.21
N GLY A 66 -6.36 -16.46 -9.96
CA GLY A 66 -5.19 -16.34 -9.08
C GLY A 66 -4.24 -15.19 -9.43
N LYS A 67 -4.53 -14.40 -10.47
CA LYS A 67 -3.71 -13.25 -10.83
C LYS A 67 -4.03 -12.07 -9.93
N ARG A 68 -3.02 -11.26 -9.61
CA ARG A 68 -3.21 -10.02 -8.86
C ARG A 68 -4.19 -9.12 -9.60
N LEU A 69 -5.20 -8.62 -8.89
CA LEU A 69 -6.07 -7.59 -9.44
C LEU A 69 -5.26 -6.31 -9.64
N ALA A 70 -5.20 -5.82 -10.88
CA ALA A 70 -4.60 -4.54 -11.20
C ALA A 70 -5.49 -3.78 -12.18
N THR A 71 -5.64 -2.48 -11.96
CA THR A 71 -6.47 -1.60 -12.80
C THR A 71 -6.07 -1.62 -14.27
N ARG A 72 -4.80 -1.92 -14.57
CA ARG A 72 -4.29 -2.04 -15.95
C ARG A 72 -4.82 -3.27 -16.68
N ASP A 73 -5.21 -4.31 -15.95
CA ASP A 73 -5.64 -5.61 -16.50
C ASP A 73 -7.17 -5.65 -16.68
N GLY A 74 -7.82 -4.49 -16.72
CA GLY A 74 -9.28 -4.38 -16.80
C GLY A 74 -10.01 -4.72 -15.49
N ALA A 75 -9.28 -4.87 -14.38
CA ALA A 75 -9.90 -5.09 -13.08
C ALA A 75 -10.84 -3.92 -12.73
N THR A 76 -12.06 -4.25 -12.33
CA THR A 76 -13.13 -3.28 -12.15
C THR A 76 -12.80 -2.29 -11.03
N ALA A 77 -12.69 -1.01 -11.36
CA ALA A 77 -12.48 0.04 -10.38
C ALA A 77 -13.67 0.13 -9.40
N LEU A 78 -13.41 0.57 -8.16
CA LEU A 78 -14.46 0.76 -7.15
C LEU A 78 -15.63 1.64 -7.63
N ARG A 79 -15.35 2.63 -8.48
CA ARG A 79 -16.38 3.49 -9.09
C ARG A 79 -17.33 2.70 -9.99
N ALA A 80 -16.80 1.76 -10.80
CA ALA A 80 -17.61 0.95 -11.69
C ALA A 80 -18.45 -0.07 -10.91
N LEU A 81 -17.89 -0.71 -9.87
CA LEU A 81 -18.65 -1.58 -8.96
C LEU A 81 -19.81 -0.80 -8.30
N ARG A 82 -19.56 0.42 -7.83
CA ARG A 82 -20.62 1.28 -7.28
C ARG A 82 -21.71 1.59 -8.30
N GLY A 83 -21.34 1.87 -9.56
CA GLY A 83 -22.30 2.09 -10.65
C GLY A 83 -23.15 0.86 -10.97
N GLN A 84 -22.65 -0.35 -10.68
CA GLN A 84 -23.37 -1.61 -10.80
C GLN A 84 -24.23 -1.94 -9.55
N GLY A 85 -24.30 -1.04 -8.57
CA GLY A 85 -25.09 -1.22 -7.35
C GLY A 85 -24.38 -2.00 -6.23
N TRP A 86 -23.07 -2.25 -6.35
CA TRP A 86 -22.34 -2.95 -5.28
C TRP A 86 -22.25 -2.10 -4.02
N THR A 87 -22.53 -2.72 -2.88
CA THR A 87 -22.32 -2.12 -1.56
C THR A 87 -20.88 -2.34 -1.08
N PRO A 88 -20.40 -1.58 -0.08
CA PRO A 88 -19.13 -1.87 0.57
C PRO A 88 -19.03 -3.29 1.16
N ALA A 89 -20.16 -3.86 1.60
CA ALA A 89 -20.22 -5.23 2.11
C ALA A 89 -19.99 -6.27 0.99
N ASP A 90 -20.55 -6.03 -0.20
CA ASP A 90 -20.33 -6.90 -1.36
C ASP A 90 -18.87 -6.88 -1.79
N VAL A 91 -18.24 -5.70 -1.82
CA VAL A 91 -16.81 -5.57 -2.13
C VAL A 91 -15.96 -6.33 -1.11
N ARG A 92 -16.21 -6.15 0.19
CA ARG A 92 -15.51 -6.88 1.26
C ARG A 92 -15.63 -8.39 1.10
N ARG A 93 -16.85 -8.89 0.87
CA ARG A 93 -17.10 -10.32 0.64
C ARG A 93 -16.36 -10.83 -0.59
N HIS A 94 -16.38 -10.07 -1.68
CA HIS A 94 -15.75 -10.45 -2.93
C HIS A 94 -14.22 -10.54 -2.83
N ILE A 95 -13.58 -9.64 -2.09
CA ILE A 95 -12.12 -9.69 -1.87
C ILE A 95 -11.71 -10.65 -0.74
N GLY A 96 -12.66 -11.41 -0.18
CA GLY A 96 -12.41 -12.35 0.91
C GLY A 96 -12.03 -11.67 2.23
N TRP A 97 -12.50 -10.44 2.46
CA TRP A 97 -12.25 -9.72 3.71
C TRP A 97 -12.97 -10.42 4.87
N ASN A 98 -12.21 -11.10 5.72
CA ASN A 98 -12.75 -11.75 6.90
C ASN A 98 -12.65 -10.82 8.13
N GLU A 99 -13.80 -10.45 8.70
CA GLU A 99 -13.86 -9.57 9.88
C GLU A 99 -13.19 -10.16 11.13
N SER A 100 -13.04 -11.50 11.22
CA SER A 100 -12.35 -12.13 12.36
C SER A 100 -10.84 -11.85 12.38
N ALA A 101 -10.22 -11.65 11.21
CA ALA A 101 -8.80 -11.36 11.08
C ALA A 101 -8.48 -9.85 11.26
N ALA A 102 -9.49 -8.97 11.16
CA ALA A 102 -9.32 -7.52 11.27
C ALA A 102 -9.39 -6.99 12.72
N ARG A 103 -9.67 -7.86 13.69
CA ARG A 103 -9.82 -7.54 15.12
C ARG A 103 -8.70 -8.11 16.02
N ALA A 104 -7.76 -8.85 15.46
CA ALA A 104 -6.58 -9.39 16.15
C ALA A 104 -5.35 -8.54 15.81
#